data_AF-A0A8T9ARJ8-F1
#
_entry.id   AF-A0A8T9ARJ8-F1
#
_cell.length_a   1.000
_cell.length_b   1.000
_cell.length_c   1.000
_cell.angle_alpha   90.00
_cell.angle_beta   90.00
_cell.angle_gamma   90.00
#
_symmetry.space_group_name_H-M   'P 1'
#
loop_
_entity.id
_entity.type
_entity.pdbx_description
1 polymer ?
#
loop_
_entity_poly.entity_id
_entity_poly.type
_entity_poly.pdbx_seq_one_letter_code
_entity_poly.pdbx_strand_id
1 'polypeptide(L)'
;MSVWPRWLAAVIVAFGFVAAAATGASAETRSLKLYHLHTHEKAEIVYKRNGRYVPEGLRKINIILRDWRRNEPTKMDPRLLDLVWEAYRESGATDYIQVVCGYRSPATNSMLRSRSRGVAEKSQHMLGKAMDFYIPGVPLKKLRNVGLKMQGGGVGYYPTSGSPFVHMDVGNVRHWPGISRQELVSLFPNGKTLHVPSDGRPLPGYEQAMAAYKARKGAGTPNVELASAGGSGKKSGGFLSALFGGGGDDEADDSADVETASAAPAPKPRNLKPAATANSGNLPGIAIVAPENAQRANVPQIADEQAP
;
A
#
# COMPACT_ATOMS: atom_id res chain seq x y z
N MET A 1 62.17 4.58 28.69
CA MET A 1 60.75 4.13 28.74
C MET A 1 59.88 5.30 28.31
N SER A 2 59.33 5.26 27.11
CA SER A 2 58.50 6.34 26.56
C SER A 2 57.09 6.24 27.15
N VAL A 3 56.80 7.05 28.16
CA VAL A 3 55.45 7.18 28.72
C VAL A 3 54.63 8.06 27.79
N TRP A 4 53.77 7.45 26.97
CA TRP A 4 52.84 8.20 26.17
C TRP A 4 51.88 8.98 27.09
N PRO A 5 51.66 10.28 26.85
CA PRO A 5 50.76 11.06 27.68
C PRO A 5 49.33 10.52 27.58
N ARG A 6 48.67 10.35 28.72
CA ARG A 6 47.29 9.81 28.81
C ARG A 6 46.28 10.62 27.99
N TRP A 7 46.57 11.89 27.71
CA TRP A 7 45.75 12.75 26.86
C TRP A 7 45.79 12.34 25.37
N LEU A 8 46.90 11.77 24.89
CA LEU A 8 47.02 11.31 23.50
C LEU A 8 46.12 10.09 23.24
N ALA A 9 46.01 9.19 24.23
CA ALA A 9 45.09 8.04 24.15
C ALA A 9 43.62 8.47 24.15
N ALA A 10 43.26 9.50 24.94
CA ALA A 10 41.90 10.04 24.97
C ALA A 10 41.52 10.71 23.63
N VAL A 11 42.45 11.42 22.99
CA VAL A 11 42.23 12.02 21.67
C VAL A 11 42.08 10.95 20.58
N ILE A 12 42.88 9.88 20.61
CA ILE A 12 42.77 8.77 19.64
C ILE A 12 41.43 8.02 19.80
N VAL A 13 40.98 7.79 21.04
CA VAL A 13 39.67 7.16 21.31
C VAL A 13 38.52 8.07 20.85
N ALA A 14 38.60 9.38 21.11
CA ALA A 14 37.59 10.35 20.67
C ALA A 14 37.52 10.46 19.14
N PHE A 15 38.67 10.48 18.45
CA PHE A 15 38.71 10.52 16.98
C PHE A 15 38.23 9.21 16.35
N GLY A 16 38.54 8.06 16.97
CA GLY A 16 38.02 6.75 16.58
C GLY A 16 36.49 6.64 16.74
N PHE A 17 35.94 7.25 17.80
CA PHE A 17 34.49 7.27 18.04
C PHE A 17 33.73 8.17 17.05
N VAL A 18 34.30 9.33 16.68
CA VAL A 18 33.71 10.23 15.68
C VAL A 18 33.80 9.63 14.27
N ALA A 19 34.89 8.92 13.94
CA ALA A 19 35.02 8.22 12.66
C ALA A 19 34.10 7.00 12.54
N ALA A 20 33.82 6.30 13.64
CA ALA A 20 32.89 5.16 13.67
C ALA A 20 31.40 5.58 13.67
N ALA A 21 31.09 6.81 14.10
CA ALA A 21 29.72 7.36 14.07
C ALA A 21 29.26 7.83 12.68
N ALA A 22 30.17 7.90 11.69
CA ALA A 22 29.82 8.06 10.29
C ALA A 22 29.33 6.73 9.70
N THR A 23 28.31 6.13 10.32
CA THR A 23 27.61 4.99 9.74
C THR A 23 27.00 5.46 8.42
N GLY A 24 27.45 4.87 7.31
CA GLY A 24 27.12 5.28 5.96
C GLY A 24 25.62 5.44 5.74
N ALA A 25 25.14 6.68 5.75
CA ALA A 25 24.03 7.05 4.91
C ALA A 25 24.51 6.79 3.47
N SER A 26 24.23 5.60 2.95
CA SER A 26 24.39 5.32 1.53
C SER A 26 23.76 6.50 0.79
N ALA A 27 24.53 7.10 -0.12
CA ALA A 27 24.08 8.23 -0.91
C ALA A 27 23.03 7.77 -1.94
N GLU A 28 21.91 7.21 -1.46
CA GLU A 28 20.87 6.64 -2.29
C GLU A 28 20.07 7.79 -2.90
N THR A 29 20.14 7.87 -4.23
CA THR A 29 19.30 8.74 -5.03
C THR A 29 18.16 7.89 -5.60
N ARG A 30 16.91 8.26 -5.31
CA ARG A 30 15.74 7.59 -5.87
C ARG A 30 15.11 8.46 -6.95
N SER A 31 14.94 7.86 -8.14
CA SER A 31 14.26 8.45 -9.29
C SER A 31 13.15 7.54 -9.81
N LEU A 32 12.09 8.13 -10.35
CA LEU A 32 11.05 7.40 -11.06
C LEU A 32 11.04 7.80 -12.54
N LYS A 33 11.06 6.80 -13.42
CA LYS A 33 10.83 6.95 -14.85
C LYS A 33 9.34 6.76 -15.11
N LEU A 34 8.62 7.84 -15.38
CA LEU A 34 7.17 7.87 -15.51
C LEU A 34 6.77 8.24 -16.93
N TYR A 35 5.85 7.48 -17.51
CA TYR A 35 5.15 7.82 -18.74
C TYR A 35 3.64 7.71 -18.49
N HIS A 36 2.91 8.81 -18.68
CA HIS A 36 1.48 8.85 -18.39
C HIS A 36 0.65 8.56 -19.65
N LEU A 37 -0.13 7.49 -19.62
CA LEU A 37 -0.77 6.94 -20.82
C LEU A 37 -1.82 7.86 -21.46
N HIS A 38 -2.44 8.75 -20.69
CA HIS A 38 -3.49 9.63 -21.18
C HIS A 38 -3.00 11.03 -21.58
N THR A 39 -1.89 11.48 -21.01
CA THR A 39 -1.33 12.82 -21.31
C THR A 39 -0.09 12.73 -22.20
N HIS A 40 0.45 11.52 -22.39
CA HIS A 40 1.71 11.25 -23.08
C HIS A 40 2.93 11.96 -22.49
N GLU A 41 2.79 12.50 -21.27
CA GLU A 41 3.90 13.12 -20.56
C GLU A 41 4.90 12.06 -20.11
N LYS A 42 6.18 12.35 -20.35
CA LYS A 42 7.30 11.47 -20.03
C LYS A 42 8.31 12.23 -19.18
N ALA A 43 8.68 11.67 -18.03
CA ALA A 43 9.66 12.29 -17.15
C ALA A 43 10.49 11.25 -16.39
N GLU A 44 11.75 11.57 -16.17
CA GLU A 44 12.58 10.92 -15.15
C GLU A 44 12.81 11.91 -14.01
N ILE A 45 12.30 11.59 -12.82
CA ILE A 45 12.22 12.55 -11.72
C ILE A 45 12.93 11.98 -10.50
N VAL A 46 14.02 12.64 -10.10
CA VAL A 46 14.67 12.41 -8.81
C VAL A 46 13.82 13.05 -7.71
N TYR A 47 13.33 12.26 -6.77
CA TYR A 47 12.42 12.71 -5.72
C TYR A 47 12.94 12.48 -4.29
N LYS A 48 14.02 11.70 -4.12
CA LYS A 48 14.68 11.47 -2.83
C LYS A 48 16.19 11.40 -3.03
N ARG A 49 16.96 12.02 -2.13
CA ARG A 49 18.42 11.98 -2.08
C ARG A 49 18.88 11.86 -0.63
N ASN A 50 19.75 10.91 -0.34
CA ASN A 50 20.36 10.74 0.98
C ASN A 50 19.29 10.69 2.09
N GLY A 51 18.26 9.86 1.88
CA GLY A 51 17.13 9.72 2.79
C GLY A 51 16.12 10.88 2.81
N ARG A 52 16.41 12.02 2.19
CA ARG A 52 15.54 13.21 2.21
C ARG A 52 14.78 13.39 0.90
N TYR A 53 13.49 13.71 0.99
CA TYR A 53 12.70 14.04 -0.19
C TYR A 53 13.13 15.38 -0.79
N VAL A 54 13.15 15.44 -2.12
CA VAL A 54 13.48 16.63 -2.91
C VAL A 54 12.18 17.35 -3.26
N PRO A 55 11.90 18.54 -2.69
CA PRO A 55 10.61 19.23 -2.89
C PRO A 55 10.27 19.49 -4.35
N GLU A 56 11.27 19.82 -5.17
CA GLU A 56 11.09 20.04 -6.61
C GLU A 56 10.66 18.76 -7.33
N GLY A 57 11.29 17.62 -7.01
CA GLY A 57 10.92 16.31 -7.55
C GLY A 57 9.49 15.92 -7.17
N LEU A 58 9.10 16.14 -5.91
CA LEU A 58 7.73 15.91 -5.46
C LEU A 58 6.72 16.78 -6.23
N ARG A 59 7.01 18.05 -6.49
CA ARG A 59 6.12 18.90 -7.31
C ARG A 59 5.97 18.38 -8.74
N LYS A 60 7.06 17.96 -9.38
CA LYS A 60 6.99 17.39 -10.75
C LYS A 60 6.15 16.11 -10.76
N ILE A 61 6.29 15.27 -9.73
CA ILE A 61 5.48 14.06 -9.58
C ILE A 61 4.00 14.38 -9.35
N ASN A 62 3.68 15.37 -8.51
CA ASN A 62 2.30 15.80 -8.29
C ASN A 62 1.61 16.26 -9.59
N ILE A 63 2.39 16.83 -10.53
CA ILE A 63 1.89 17.24 -11.85
C ILE A 63 1.70 16.03 -12.75
N ILE A 64 2.71 15.19 -12.97
CA ILE A 64 2.57 14.04 -13.90
C ILE A 64 1.57 12.99 -13.41
N LEU A 65 1.32 12.91 -12.10
CA LEU A 65 0.32 12.03 -11.49
C LEU A 65 -1.02 12.72 -11.20
N ARG A 66 -1.25 13.93 -11.71
CA ARG A 66 -2.50 14.67 -11.51
C ARG A 66 -3.71 13.95 -12.08
N ASP A 67 -4.90 14.39 -11.69
CA ASP A 67 -6.11 13.98 -12.39
C ASP A 67 -6.13 14.62 -13.78
N TRP A 68 -5.77 13.82 -14.78
CA TRP A 68 -5.65 14.28 -16.16
C TRP A 68 -6.97 14.76 -16.76
N ARG A 69 -8.13 14.28 -16.28
CA ARG A 69 -9.44 14.68 -16.81
C ARG A 69 -9.79 16.12 -16.47
N ARG A 70 -9.18 16.63 -15.40
CA ARG A 70 -9.48 17.96 -14.84
C ARG A 70 -8.24 18.84 -14.71
N ASN A 71 -7.07 18.30 -15.03
CA ASN A 71 -5.78 18.95 -14.86
C ASN A 71 -5.52 19.38 -13.40
N GLU A 72 -6.02 18.60 -12.43
CA GLU A 72 -5.98 18.92 -11.00
C GLU A 72 -4.88 18.09 -10.30
N PRO A 73 -3.74 18.70 -9.88
CA PRO A 73 -2.73 18.00 -9.11
C PRO A 73 -3.13 17.89 -7.62
N THR A 74 -2.48 16.98 -6.91
CA THR A 74 -2.58 16.89 -5.43
C THR A 74 -1.20 16.68 -4.82
N LYS A 75 -1.10 16.76 -3.50
CA LYS A 75 0.09 16.31 -2.77
C LYS A 75 0.08 14.78 -2.70
N MET A 76 0.85 14.13 -3.57
CA MET A 76 1.04 12.68 -3.52
C MET A 76 1.80 12.30 -2.24
N ASP A 77 1.43 11.17 -1.63
CA ASP A 77 2.10 10.64 -0.44
C ASP A 77 3.50 10.13 -0.84
N PRO A 78 4.60 10.70 -0.31
CA PRO A 78 5.94 10.28 -0.72
C PRO A 78 6.24 8.79 -0.47
N ARG A 79 5.54 8.16 0.47
CA ARG A 79 5.66 6.71 0.73
C ARG A 79 5.16 5.88 -0.45
N LEU A 80 4.18 6.37 -1.22
CA LEU A 80 3.74 5.71 -2.45
C LEU A 80 4.89 5.69 -3.47
N LEU A 81 5.66 6.78 -3.55
CA LEU A 81 6.78 6.89 -4.48
C LEU A 81 7.88 5.92 -4.11
N ASP A 82 8.19 5.81 -2.81
CA ASP A 82 9.09 4.79 -2.31
C ASP A 82 8.58 3.38 -2.63
N LEU A 83 7.28 3.10 -2.45
CA LEU A 83 6.69 1.79 -2.71
C LEU A 83 6.87 1.39 -4.19
N VAL A 84 6.58 2.31 -5.09
CA VAL A 84 6.72 2.12 -6.53
C VAL A 84 8.19 1.97 -6.92
N TRP A 85 9.08 2.76 -6.33
CA TRP A 85 10.52 2.70 -6.61
C TRP A 85 11.13 1.35 -6.22
N GLU A 86 10.77 0.85 -5.03
CA GLU A 86 11.18 -0.47 -4.58
C GLU A 86 10.60 -1.58 -5.47
N ALA A 87 9.31 -1.47 -5.86
CA ALA A 87 8.68 -2.42 -6.76
C ALA A 87 9.37 -2.46 -8.13
N TYR A 88 9.77 -1.29 -8.65
CA TYR A 88 10.54 -1.16 -9.88
C TYR A 88 11.85 -1.94 -9.78
N ARG A 89 12.64 -1.68 -8.72
CA ARG A 89 13.93 -2.32 -8.46
C ARG A 89 13.81 -3.84 -8.33
N GLU A 90 12.92 -4.31 -7.47
CA GLU A 90 12.72 -5.74 -7.19
C GLU A 90 12.17 -6.50 -8.40
N SER A 91 11.40 -5.83 -9.26
CA SER A 91 10.89 -6.44 -10.49
C SER A 91 11.96 -6.62 -11.58
N GLY A 92 13.14 -6.01 -11.44
CA GLY A 92 14.16 -5.98 -12.48
C GLY A 92 13.77 -5.13 -13.69
N ALA A 93 12.90 -4.14 -13.49
CA ALA A 93 12.44 -3.24 -14.53
C ALA A 93 13.57 -2.36 -15.08
N THR A 94 13.51 -2.03 -16.36
CA THR A 94 14.46 -1.14 -17.04
C THR A 94 13.80 -0.01 -17.83
N ASP A 95 12.55 -0.23 -18.27
CA ASP A 95 11.76 0.74 -19.04
C ASP A 95 10.99 1.73 -18.13
N TYR A 96 10.23 2.63 -18.72
CA TYR A 96 9.36 3.58 -18.04
C TYR A 96 8.16 2.88 -17.40
N ILE A 97 7.80 3.34 -16.21
CA ILE A 97 6.55 3.00 -15.54
C ILE A 97 5.40 3.64 -16.31
N GLN A 98 4.53 2.80 -16.85
CA GLN A 98 3.37 3.20 -17.63
C GLN A 98 2.23 3.50 -16.67
N VAL A 99 2.02 4.77 -16.37
CA VAL A 99 1.02 5.26 -15.43
C VAL A 99 -0.34 5.27 -16.11
N VAL A 100 -1.25 4.44 -15.61
CA VAL A 100 -2.67 4.42 -16.02
C VAL A 100 -3.44 5.48 -15.24
N CYS A 101 -3.23 5.56 -13.92
CA CYS A 101 -3.94 6.50 -13.06
C CYS A 101 -3.11 6.85 -11.81
N GLY A 102 -2.95 8.15 -11.56
CA GLY A 102 -2.42 8.70 -10.31
C GLY A 102 -3.54 9.19 -9.40
N TYR A 103 -3.53 10.47 -9.05
CA TYR A 103 -4.62 11.13 -8.33
C TYR A 103 -5.92 11.14 -9.13
N ARG A 104 -7.05 11.03 -8.42
CA ARG A 104 -8.38 11.27 -8.96
C ARG A 104 -9.10 12.29 -8.09
N SER A 105 -9.65 13.34 -8.69
CA SER A 105 -10.47 14.27 -7.94
C SER A 105 -11.77 13.61 -7.46
N PRO A 106 -12.42 14.13 -6.41
CA PRO A 106 -13.72 13.64 -5.97
C PRO A 106 -14.76 13.60 -7.10
N ALA A 107 -14.78 14.62 -7.96
CA ALA A 107 -15.69 14.69 -9.10
C ALA A 107 -15.42 13.56 -10.12
N THR A 108 -14.15 13.32 -10.45
CA THR A 108 -13.75 12.22 -11.33
C THR A 108 -14.08 10.86 -10.71
N ASN A 109 -13.81 10.65 -9.42
CA ASN A 109 -14.13 9.40 -8.75
C ASN A 109 -15.65 9.12 -8.77
N SER A 110 -16.48 10.13 -8.46
CA SER A 110 -17.94 10.02 -8.54
C SER A 110 -18.44 9.71 -9.95
N MET A 111 -17.88 10.37 -10.97
CA MET A 111 -18.20 10.09 -12.38
C MET A 111 -17.81 8.67 -12.81
N LEU A 112 -16.68 8.14 -12.36
CA LEU A 112 -16.30 6.76 -12.67
C LEU A 112 -17.18 5.74 -11.91
N ARG A 113 -17.60 6.06 -10.68
CA ARG A 113 -18.53 5.24 -9.89
C ARG A 113 -19.91 5.14 -10.50
N SER A 114 -20.43 6.23 -11.09
CA SER A 114 -21.74 6.17 -11.75
C SER A 114 -21.75 5.26 -12.98
N ARG A 115 -20.57 4.97 -13.56
CA ARG A 115 -20.38 4.12 -14.74
C ARG A 115 -19.94 2.69 -14.40
N SER A 116 -19.50 2.42 -13.16
CA SER A 116 -18.94 1.13 -12.78
C SER A 116 -19.03 0.86 -11.29
N ARG A 117 -19.29 -0.41 -10.94
CA ARG A 117 -19.27 -0.91 -9.56
C ARG A 117 -17.84 -1.19 -9.05
N GLY A 118 -16.83 -1.12 -9.91
CA GLY A 118 -15.43 -1.42 -9.58
C GLY A 118 -14.64 -0.27 -8.95
N VAL A 119 -15.29 0.87 -8.69
CA VAL A 119 -14.64 2.08 -8.15
C VAL A 119 -15.10 2.32 -6.71
N ALA A 120 -14.13 2.33 -5.79
CA ALA A 120 -14.40 2.58 -4.37
C ALA A 120 -14.86 4.02 -4.11
N GLU A 121 -15.81 4.18 -3.20
CA GLU A 121 -16.30 5.49 -2.75
C GLU A 121 -15.19 6.30 -2.07
N LYS A 122 -14.46 5.68 -1.14
CA LYS A 122 -13.32 6.28 -0.43
C LYS A 122 -12.00 5.76 -1.00
N SER A 123 -11.75 6.06 -2.27
CA SER A 123 -10.58 5.55 -2.98
C SER A 123 -9.26 6.18 -2.49
N GLN A 124 -8.20 5.37 -2.37
CA GLN A 124 -6.85 5.86 -2.05
C GLN A 124 -6.30 6.80 -3.14
N HIS A 125 -6.78 6.72 -4.38
CA HIS A 125 -6.44 7.68 -5.44
C HIS A 125 -6.87 9.12 -5.08
N MET A 126 -8.02 9.29 -4.42
CA MET A 126 -8.50 10.61 -4.00
C MET A 126 -7.65 11.21 -2.87
N LEU A 127 -6.88 10.38 -2.18
CA LEU A 127 -6.00 10.81 -1.09
C LEU A 127 -4.55 11.03 -1.56
N GLY A 128 -4.26 10.88 -2.86
CA GLY A 128 -2.88 10.91 -3.38
C GLY A 128 -2.02 9.74 -2.89
N LYS A 129 -2.66 8.63 -2.51
CA LYS A 129 -2.00 7.47 -1.86
C LYS A 129 -1.93 6.23 -2.73
N ALA A 130 -2.37 6.29 -3.99
CA ALA A 130 -2.42 5.15 -4.88
C ALA A 130 -1.95 5.47 -6.29
N MET A 131 -1.47 4.44 -6.99
CA MET A 131 -1.14 4.50 -8.40
C MET A 131 -1.52 3.19 -9.09
N ASP A 132 -2.10 3.31 -10.28
CA ASP A 132 -2.37 2.22 -11.21
C ASP A 132 -1.32 2.26 -12.32
N PHE A 133 -0.57 1.19 -12.50
CA PHE A 133 0.53 1.15 -13.47
C PHE A 133 0.89 -0.26 -13.94
N TYR A 134 1.67 -0.30 -15.01
CA TYR A 134 2.43 -1.49 -15.41
C TYR A 134 3.83 -1.06 -15.88
N ILE A 135 4.69 -2.04 -16.15
CA ILE A 135 6.04 -1.78 -16.67
C ILE A 135 6.28 -2.73 -17.85
N PRO A 136 6.62 -2.21 -19.05
CA PRO A 136 6.99 -3.04 -20.19
C PRO A 136 8.11 -4.02 -19.84
N GLY A 137 8.00 -5.25 -20.34
CA GLY A 137 8.97 -6.32 -20.04
C GLY A 137 8.83 -6.97 -18.66
N VAL A 138 7.98 -6.45 -17.76
CA VAL A 138 7.69 -7.08 -16.46
C VAL A 138 6.33 -7.78 -16.51
N PRO A 139 6.26 -9.11 -16.32
CA PRO A 139 4.98 -9.80 -16.24
C PRO A 139 4.12 -9.22 -15.11
N LEU A 140 2.86 -8.90 -15.40
CA LEU A 140 1.97 -8.22 -14.44
C LEU A 140 1.82 -8.99 -13.12
N LYS A 141 1.77 -10.34 -13.20
CA LYS A 141 1.75 -11.23 -12.03
C LYS A 141 3.02 -11.09 -11.17
N LYS A 142 4.20 -10.91 -11.79
CA LYS A 142 5.46 -10.67 -11.07
C LYS A 142 5.37 -9.37 -10.30
N LEU A 143 4.94 -8.28 -10.95
CA LEU A 143 4.82 -6.97 -10.33
C LEU A 143 3.80 -6.96 -9.17
N ARG A 144 2.66 -7.65 -9.34
CA ARG A 144 1.69 -7.90 -8.26
C ARG A 144 2.35 -8.62 -7.08
N ASN A 145 3.07 -9.71 -7.34
CA ASN A 145 3.71 -10.51 -6.30
C ASN A 145 4.77 -9.72 -5.53
N VAL A 146 5.52 -8.84 -6.21
CA VAL A 146 6.45 -7.90 -5.58
C VAL A 146 5.69 -6.99 -4.61
N GLY A 147 4.63 -6.32 -5.07
CA GLY A 147 3.81 -5.46 -4.20
C GLY A 147 3.23 -6.21 -2.98
N LEU A 148 2.76 -7.45 -3.18
CA LEU A 148 2.25 -8.28 -2.09
C LEU A 148 3.32 -8.54 -1.02
N LYS A 149 4.53 -8.93 -1.44
CA LYS A 149 5.66 -9.25 -0.54
C LYS A 149 6.12 -8.04 0.27
N MET A 150 6.05 -6.85 -0.31
CA MET A 150 6.43 -5.61 0.37
C MET A 150 5.50 -5.23 1.53
N GLN A 151 4.22 -5.63 1.47
CA GLN A 151 3.23 -5.34 2.53
C GLN A 151 3.19 -3.84 2.91
N GLY A 152 3.39 -2.96 1.92
CA GLY A 152 3.41 -1.50 2.10
C GLY A 152 2.03 -0.86 2.17
N GLY A 153 1.01 -1.56 1.68
CA GLY A 153 -0.40 -1.16 1.67
C GLY A 153 -1.22 -2.05 0.74
N GLY A 154 -2.23 -1.50 0.06
CA GLY A 154 -3.13 -2.27 -0.79
C GLY A 154 -2.53 -2.65 -2.14
N VAL A 155 -2.84 -3.85 -2.63
CA VAL A 155 -2.45 -4.33 -3.97
C VAL A 155 -3.66 -4.84 -4.75
N GLY A 156 -3.97 -4.20 -5.87
CA GLY A 156 -4.99 -4.66 -6.82
C GLY A 156 -4.38 -5.28 -8.07
N TYR A 157 -5.03 -6.31 -8.63
CA TYR A 157 -4.57 -6.98 -9.84
C TYR A 157 -5.64 -6.98 -10.93
N TYR A 158 -5.33 -6.31 -12.06
CA TYR A 158 -6.25 -6.10 -13.16
C TYR A 158 -5.64 -6.58 -14.48
N PRO A 159 -5.52 -7.90 -14.70
CA PRO A 159 -4.96 -8.44 -15.94
C PRO A 159 -5.94 -8.38 -17.12
N THR A 160 -7.25 -8.28 -16.85
CA THR A 160 -8.33 -8.32 -17.85
C THR A 160 -8.95 -6.95 -18.12
N SER A 161 -8.42 -5.87 -17.53
CA SER A 161 -8.86 -4.52 -17.88
C SER A 161 -8.41 -4.16 -19.29
N GLY A 162 -9.13 -3.25 -19.96
CA GLY A 162 -8.80 -2.81 -21.32
C GLY A 162 -7.37 -2.26 -21.48
N SER A 163 -6.79 -1.75 -20.39
CA SER A 163 -5.33 -1.61 -20.22
C SER A 163 -4.95 -2.39 -18.98
N PRO A 164 -4.20 -3.51 -19.05
CA PRO A 164 -3.81 -4.27 -17.86
C PRO A 164 -2.90 -3.48 -16.92
N PHE A 165 -3.14 -3.56 -15.60
CA PHE A 165 -2.32 -2.88 -14.60
C PHE A 165 -2.34 -3.55 -13.22
N VAL A 166 -1.40 -3.14 -12.37
CA VAL A 166 -1.46 -3.34 -10.92
C VAL A 166 -1.82 -2.03 -10.25
N HIS A 167 -2.63 -2.12 -9.21
CA HIS A 167 -2.86 -1.04 -8.28
C HIS A 167 -1.94 -1.22 -7.08
N MET A 168 -1.26 -0.16 -6.66
CA MET A 168 -0.56 -0.14 -5.37
C MET A 168 -0.94 1.12 -4.60
N ASP A 169 -1.17 0.97 -3.30
CA ASP A 169 -1.44 2.07 -2.38
C ASP A 169 -0.71 1.94 -1.06
N VAL A 170 -0.63 3.05 -0.30
CA VAL A 170 -0.04 3.12 1.05
C VAL A 170 -1.09 3.22 2.17
N GLY A 171 -2.27 2.63 1.94
CA GLY A 171 -3.29 2.41 2.95
C GLY A 171 -3.03 1.14 3.77
N ASN A 172 -4.11 0.51 4.25
CA ASN A 172 -4.01 -0.77 4.96
C ASN A 172 -3.56 -1.88 4.01
N VAL A 173 -2.74 -2.80 4.53
CA VAL A 173 -2.31 -4.00 3.80
C VAL A 173 -3.54 -4.85 3.51
N ARG A 174 -3.81 -5.02 2.21
CA ARG A 174 -4.92 -5.81 1.68
C ARG A 174 -4.64 -6.13 0.22
N HIS A 175 -5.41 -7.04 -0.35
CA HIS A 175 -5.29 -7.34 -1.77
C HIS A 175 -6.65 -7.63 -2.40
N TRP A 176 -6.74 -7.42 -3.71
CA TRP A 176 -7.90 -7.83 -4.51
C TRP A 176 -7.49 -8.15 -5.96
N PRO A 177 -8.09 -9.17 -6.60
CA PRO A 177 -9.06 -10.12 -6.05
C PRO A 177 -8.44 -11.02 -4.98
N GLY A 178 -9.27 -11.75 -4.23
CA GLY A 178 -8.79 -12.66 -3.19
C GLY A 178 -7.81 -13.71 -3.72
N ILE A 179 -6.78 -14.02 -2.92
CA ILE A 179 -5.72 -14.98 -3.27
C ILE A 179 -5.93 -16.30 -2.54
N SER A 180 -5.72 -17.42 -3.23
CA SER A 180 -5.83 -18.75 -2.62
C SER A 180 -4.77 -18.97 -1.53
N ARG A 181 -5.07 -19.82 -0.54
CA ARG A 181 -4.08 -20.19 0.50
C ARG A 181 -2.79 -20.73 -0.11
N GLN A 182 -2.89 -21.61 -1.10
CA GLN A 182 -1.73 -22.22 -1.76
C GLN A 182 -0.83 -21.17 -2.43
N GLU A 183 -1.42 -20.23 -3.15
CA GLU A 183 -0.68 -19.15 -3.78
C GLU A 183 -0.04 -18.23 -2.74
N LEU A 184 -0.74 -17.93 -1.65
CA LEU A 184 -0.18 -17.09 -0.59
C LEU A 184 0.97 -17.80 0.16
N VAL A 185 0.86 -19.10 0.41
CA VAL A 185 1.95 -19.92 0.97
C VAL A 185 3.16 -19.96 0.03
N SER A 186 2.94 -20.04 -1.29
CA SER A 186 4.03 -19.93 -2.26
C SER A 186 4.76 -18.58 -2.20
N LEU A 187 4.04 -17.49 -1.93
CA LEU A 187 4.63 -16.15 -1.76
C LEU A 187 5.29 -15.96 -0.40
N PHE A 188 4.75 -16.57 0.65
CA PHE A 188 5.22 -16.48 2.03
C PHE A 188 5.40 -17.88 2.63
N PRO A 189 6.50 -18.61 2.28
CA PRO A 189 6.70 -19.98 2.75
C PRO A 189 6.80 -20.12 4.27
N ASN A 190 7.23 -19.06 4.96
CA ASN A 190 7.28 -19.01 6.42
C ASN A 190 5.94 -18.62 7.08
N GLY A 191 4.88 -18.40 6.29
CA GLY A 191 3.56 -17.98 6.73
C GLY A 191 3.48 -16.57 7.32
N LYS A 192 4.58 -15.80 7.36
CA LYS A 192 4.65 -14.47 7.98
C LYS A 192 4.14 -13.41 7.01
N THR A 193 2.84 -13.18 7.02
CA THR A 193 2.20 -12.19 6.17
C THR A 193 0.96 -11.59 6.84
N LEU A 194 0.68 -10.32 6.52
CA LEU A 194 -0.53 -9.59 6.88
C LEU A 194 -1.68 -9.86 5.91
N HIS A 195 -1.39 -10.51 4.77
CA HIS A 195 -2.42 -10.89 3.82
C HIS A 195 -3.21 -12.09 4.34
N VAL A 196 -4.53 -12.04 4.19
CA VAL A 196 -5.44 -13.14 4.55
C VAL A 196 -5.92 -13.82 3.26
N PRO A 197 -5.82 -15.16 3.14
CA PRO A 197 -6.34 -15.89 1.98
C PRO A 197 -7.85 -15.73 1.79
N SER A 198 -8.35 -16.09 0.61
CA SER A 198 -9.79 -16.07 0.28
C SER A 198 -10.67 -16.96 1.19
N ASP A 199 -10.08 -17.91 1.90
CA ASP A 199 -10.80 -18.74 2.89
C ASP A 199 -11.05 -18.02 4.23
N GLY A 200 -10.56 -16.80 4.38
CA GLY A 200 -10.74 -15.94 5.55
C GLY A 200 -9.91 -16.33 6.76
N ARG A 201 -9.12 -17.40 6.70
CA ARG A 201 -8.31 -17.88 7.83
C ARG A 201 -6.87 -17.40 7.67
N PRO A 202 -6.27 -16.68 8.62
CA PRO A 202 -4.87 -16.26 8.51
C PRO A 202 -3.88 -17.42 8.31
N LEU A 203 -2.68 -17.13 7.79
CA LEU A 203 -1.58 -18.10 7.78
C LEU A 203 -1.00 -18.24 9.21
N PRO A 204 -0.35 -19.37 9.56
CA PRO A 204 0.20 -19.58 10.90
C PRO A 204 1.18 -18.50 11.40
N GLY A 205 1.82 -17.75 10.48
CA GLY A 205 2.77 -16.68 10.80
C GLY A 205 2.15 -15.27 10.93
N TYR A 206 0.82 -15.16 10.88
CA TYR A 206 0.12 -13.87 10.83
C TYR A 206 0.34 -13.02 12.09
N GLU A 207 0.25 -13.61 13.28
CA GLU A 207 0.45 -12.88 14.55
C GLU A 207 1.88 -12.33 14.66
N GLN A 208 2.88 -13.09 14.23
CA GLN A 208 4.26 -12.60 14.20
C GLN A 208 4.44 -11.48 13.17
N ALA A 209 3.76 -11.55 12.02
CA ALA A 209 3.76 -10.48 11.03
C ALA A 209 3.08 -9.21 11.55
N MET A 210 1.95 -9.35 12.26
CA MET A 210 1.23 -8.27 12.92
C MET A 210 2.05 -7.61 14.02
N ALA A 211 2.71 -8.39 14.87
CA ALA A 211 3.61 -7.88 15.91
C ALA A 211 4.76 -7.08 15.30
N ALA A 212 5.40 -7.62 14.26
CA ALA A 212 6.48 -6.92 13.55
C ALA A 212 5.99 -5.63 12.88
N TYR A 213 4.76 -5.63 12.34
CA TYR A 213 4.14 -4.43 11.76
C TYR A 213 3.86 -3.35 12.82
N LYS A 214 3.27 -3.73 13.96
CA LYS A 214 3.02 -2.82 15.09
C LYS A 214 4.33 -2.21 15.62
N ALA A 215 5.38 -3.02 15.78
CA ALA A 215 6.69 -2.55 16.22
C ALA A 215 7.29 -1.51 15.26
N ARG A 216 7.23 -1.76 13.94
CA ARG A 216 7.69 -0.79 12.92
C ARG A 216 6.92 0.52 12.94
N LYS A 217 5.59 0.42 13.09
CA LYS A 217 4.71 1.59 13.18
C LYS A 217 5.02 2.41 14.44
N GLY A 218 5.25 1.76 15.57
CA GLY A 218 5.66 2.40 16.83
C GLY A 218 7.03 3.09 16.74
N ALA A 219 7.97 2.51 15.99
CA ALA A 219 9.30 3.09 15.75
C ALA A 219 9.31 4.24 14.71
N GLY A 220 8.17 4.61 14.12
CA GLY A 220 8.10 5.65 13.08
C GLY A 220 8.73 5.27 11.73
N THR A 221 9.11 4.00 11.54
CA THR A 221 9.72 3.52 10.29
C THR A 221 8.66 3.42 9.17
N PRO A 222 8.93 3.93 7.95
CA PRO A 222 7.99 3.83 6.85
C PRO A 222 7.82 2.38 6.38
N ASN A 223 6.57 1.98 6.09
CA ASN A 223 6.18 0.60 5.72
C ASN A 223 6.95 0.00 4.52
N VAL A 224 7.63 0.82 3.74
CA VAL A 224 8.25 0.45 2.46
C VAL A 224 9.72 0.02 2.63
N GLU A 225 10.36 0.36 3.74
CA GLU A 225 11.81 0.17 3.92
C GLU A 225 12.20 -1.29 4.24
N LEU A 226 11.24 -2.21 4.27
CA LEU A 226 11.44 -3.57 4.76
C LEU A 226 11.14 -4.65 3.70
N ALA A 227 11.95 -4.70 2.65
CA ALA A 227 12.04 -5.88 1.77
C ALA A 227 13.48 -6.30 1.44
N SER A 228 14.48 -5.47 1.71
CA SER A 228 15.91 -5.81 1.57
C SER A 228 16.52 -6.21 2.92
N ALA A 229 16.14 -7.37 3.43
CA ALA A 229 16.90 -8.10 4.45
C ALA A 229 16.74 -9.62 4.26
N GLY A 230 16.98 -10.07 3.03
CA GLY A 230 17.25 -11.47 2.70
C GLY A 230 18.75 -11.63 2.44
N GLY A 231 19.56 -11.63 3.49
CA GLY A 231 21.00 -11.87 3.41
C GLY A 231 21.53 -12.33 4.77
N SER A 232 22.13 -13.51 4.81
CA SER A 232 22.72 -14.10 6.02
C SER A 232 23.83 -13.20 6.57
N GLY A 233 23.50 -12.44 7.61
CA GLY A 233 24.42 -11.56 8.34
C GLY A 233 24.37 -11.86 9.84
N LYS A 234 25.50 -12.29 10.37
CA LYS A 234 25.78 -12.74 11.73
C LYS A 234 25.21 -11.81 12.82
N LYS A 235 24.49 -12.38 13.79
CA LYS A 235 24.06 -11.69 15.02
C LYS A 235 25.28 -11.14 15.78
N SER A 236 25.27 -9.84 16.05
CA SER A 236 25.89 -9.22 17.23
C SER A 236 24.80 -8.27 17.76
N GLY A 237 24.29 -8.38 18.99
CA GLY A 237 25.00 -8.50 20.25
C GLY A 237 24.95 -7.15 20.97
N GLY A 238 23.76 -6.59 21.19
CA GLY A 238 23.57 -5.28 21.82
C GLY A 238 23.50 -5.39 23.35
N PHE A 239 24.64 -5.19 24.00
CA PHE A 239 24.87 -5.33 25.45
C PHE A 239 24.67 -4.01 26.24
N LEU A 240 23.84 -3.06 25.78
CA LEU A 240 23.77 -1.72 26.38
C LEU A 240 22.38 -1.26 26.84
N SER A 241 21.35 -2.11 26.86
CA SER A 241 20.01 -1.71 27.33
C SER A 241 19.78 -1.82 28.84
N ALA A 242 20.82 -2.05 29.65
CA ALA A 242 20.67 -2.29 31.10
C ALA A 242 21.19 -1.15 32.00
N LEU A 243 21.51 0.04 31.47
CA LEU A 243 22.14 1.11 32.27
C LEU A 243 21.52 2.50 32.11
N PHE A 244 20.20 2.59 31.90
CA PHE A 244 19.47 3.83 32.18
C PHE A 244 18.05 3.49 32.62
N GLY A 245 17.97 2.87 33.80
CA GLY A 245 16.74 2.82 34.58
C GLY A 245 16.69 4.01 35.52
N GLY A 246 15.56 4.72 35.54
CA GLY A 246 15.23 5.64 36.63
C GLY A 246 14.32 6.81 36.25
N GLY A 247 13.01 6.64 36.49
CA GLY A 247 12.19 7.69 37.12
C GLY A 247 11.15 8.43 36.27
N GLY A 248 9.88 8.00 36.42
CA GLY A 248 8.61 8.77 36.50
C GLY A 248 8.18 9.68 35.34
N ASP A 249 6.90 9.86 35.01
CA ASP A 249 5.62 9.36 35.52
C ASP A 249 4.58 9.56 34.39
N ASP A 250 3.51 8.76 34.47
CA ASP A 250 2.13 8.93 34.03
C ASP A 250 1.80 9.42 32.60
N GLU A 251 1.10 8.55 31.85
CA GLU A 251 -0.35 8.71 31.65
C GLU A 251 -0.98 7.36 31.28
N ALA A 252 -2.18 7.15 31.81
CA ALA A 252 -2.90 5.90 31.94
C ALA A 252 -3.88 5.61 30.78
N ASP A 253 -4.40 4.37 30.82
CA ASP A 253 -5.64 3.85 30.21
C ASP A 253 -5.70 3.69 28.67
N ASP A 254 -6.22 2.61 28.10
CA ASP A 254 -6.99 1.49 28.66
C ASP A 254 -6.87 0.29 27.70
N SER A 255 -6.67 -0.90 28.23
CA SER A 255 -6.69 -2.17 27.49
C SER A 255 -7.73 -3.05 28.15
N ALA A 256 -8.90 -3.20 27.53
CA ALA A 256 -9.90 -4.16 27.97
C ALA A 256 -9.63 -5.53 27.33
N ASP A 257 -9.42 -6.49 28.21
CA ASP A 257 -9.16 -7.89 27.97
C ASP A 257 -10.32 -8.67 27.34
N VAL A 258 -9.91 -9.77 26.71
CA VAL A 258 -10.74 -10.85 26.20
C VAL A 258 -11.04 -11.81 27.36
N GLU A 259 -12.31 -11.95 27.72
CA GLU A 259 -12.78 -13.11 28.50
C GLU A 259 -13.46 -14.15 27.60
N THR A 260 -12.92 -15.36 27.69
CA THR A 260 -13.47 -16.63 27.20
C THR A 260 -14.66 -17.08 28.04
N ALA A 261 -15.75 -17.51 27.39
CA ALA A 261 -16.79 -18.34 28.02
C ALA A 261 -17.10 -19.58 27.15
N SER A 262 -17.25 -20.71 27.85
CA SER A 262 -17.37 -22.10 27.39
C SER A 262 -18.78 -22.48 26.87
N ALA A 263 -18.85 -23.60 26.12
CA ALA A 263 -20.01 -24.31 25.52
C ALA A 263 -21.09 -24.74 26.55
N ALA A 264 -22.36 -25.13 26.27
CA ALA A 264 -23.10 -25.80 25.15
C ALA A 264 -24.65 -25.63 25.41
N PRO A 265 -25.67 -26.28 24.75
CA PRO A 265 -25.69 -27.30 23.68
C PRO A 265 -26.68 -27.05 22.50
N ALA A 266 -26.61 -27.93 21.49
CA ALA A 266 -27.39 -27.89 20.23
C ALA A 266 -28.83 -28.44 20.33
N PRO A 267 -29.76 -28.02 19.45
CA PRO A 267 -30.93 -28.82 19.07
C PRO A 267 -30.78 -29.46 17.66
N LYS A 268 -31.30 -30.69 17.53
CA LYS A 268 -31.33 -31.55 16.32
C LYS A 268 -32.54 -31.24 15.40
N PRO A 269 -32.60 -31.77 14.15
CA PRO A 269 -33.09 -31.05 12.98
C PRO A 269 -34.57 -31.27 12.67
N ARG A 270 -35.18 -30.33 11.93
CA ARG A 270 -36.45 -30.55 11.23
C ARG A 270 -36.37 -29.99 9.82
N ASN A 271 -36.55 -30.86 8.83
CA ASN A 271 -36.69 -30.52 7.41
C ASN A 271 -37.87 -29.57 7.19
N LEU A 272 -37.75 -28.64 6.23
CA LEU A 272 -38.75 -28.33 5.18
C LEU A 272 -38.17 -27.34 4.13
N LYS A 273 -38.60 -27.52 2.88
CA LYS A 273 -38.13 -26.92 1.62
C LYS A 273 -38.65 -25.48 1.38
N PRO A 274 -38.15 -24.76 0.34
CA PRO A 274 -38.03 -23.29 0.30
C PRO A 274 -39.11 -22.57 -0.53
N ALA A 275 -39.44 -21.31 -0.19
CA ALA A 275 -39.84 -20.24 -1.12
C ALA A 275 -40.16 -18.88 -0.42
N ALA A 276 -39.73 -17.80 -1.09
CA ALA A 276 -40.33 -16.46 -1.23
C ALA A 276 -40.74 -15.58 -0.01
N THR A 277 -40.04 -14.44 0.09
CA THR A 277 -40.46 -13.02 0.37
C THR A 277 -41.96 -12.72 0.49
N ALA A 278 -42.51 -11.77 1.26
CA ALA A 278 -42.09 -10.66 2.16
C ALA A 278 -43.32 -10.28 3.04
N ASN A 279 -43.26 -9.72 4.26
CA ASN A 279 -43.23 -8.28 4.56
C ASN A 279 -43.49 -8.04 6.08
N SER A 280 -42.85 -7.04 6.70
CA SER A 280 -43.47 -6.10 7.66
C SER A 280 -42.53 -4.91 7.93
N GLY A 281 -43.04 -3.68 7.76
CA GLY A 281 -42.37 -2.38 8.00
C GLY A 281 -42.32 -1.99 9.49
N ASN A 282 -41.74 -0.85 9.91
CA ASN A 282 -41.57 0.44 9.25
C ASN A 282 -40.52 1.34 9.97
N LEU A 283 -39.93 2.31 9.23
CA LEU A 283 -39.43 3.68 9.56
C LEU A 283 -38.07 4.03 8.88
N PRO A 284 -37.89 5.27 8.36
CA PRO A 284 -38.57 5.89 7.22
C PRO A 284 -37.85 5.53 5.89
N GLY A 285 -38.57 4.91 4.96
CA GLY A 285 -38.01 4.17 3.83
C GLY A 285 -37.86 4.95 2.52
N ILE A 286 -36.90 4.52 1.71
CA ILE A 286 -36.61 4.92 0.34
C ILE A 286 -37.90 5.04 -0.49
N ALA A 287 -38.16 6.21 -1.07
CA ALA A 287 -39.18 6.37 -2.10
C ALA A 287 -38.64 5.80 -3.43
N ILE A 288 -38.90 4.50 -3.66
CA ILE A 288 -38.77 3.89 -4.98
C ILE A 288 -40.03 4.27 -5.76
N VAL A 289 -39.88 5.16 -6.74
CA VAL A 289 -40.94 5.45 -7.70
C VAL A 289 -41.19 4.19 -8.52
N ALA A 290 -42.45 3.76 -8.62
CA ALA A 290 -42.83 2.56 -9.37
C ALA A 290 -42.40 2.69 -10.85
N PRO A 291 -41.91 1.59 -11.48
CA PRO A 291 -41.33 1.62 -12.83
C PRO A 291 -42.33 2.01 -13.93
N GLU A 292 -43.63 1.97 -13.64
CA GLU A 292 -44.70 2.42 -14.54
C GLU A 292 -44.85 3.95 -14.65
N ASN A 293 -44.33 4.73 -13.70
CA ASN A 293 -44.32 6.20 -13.76
C ASN A 293 -42.94 6.77 -14.14
N ALA A 294 -41.96 5.92 -14.42
CA ALA A 294 -40.66 6.36 -14.93
C ALA A 294 -40.76 6.61 -16.44
N GLN A 295 -41.16 7.83 -16.84
CA GLN A 295 -41.06 8.26 -18.22
C GLN A 295 -39.59 8.23 -18.65
N ARG A 296 -39.22 7.22 -19.45
CA ARG A 296 -37.92 7.15 -20.12
C ARG A 296 -37.87 8.25 -21.18
N ALA A 297 -36.98 9.22 -21.00
CA ALA A 297 -36.67 10.16 -22.07
C ALA A 297 -36.09 9.38 -23.25
N ASN A 298 -36.75 9.48 -24.40
CA ASN A 298 -36.31 8.87 -25.64
C ASN A 298 -35.13 9.70 -26.16
N VAL A 299 -33.91 9.19 -26.00
CA VAL A 299 -32.70 9.85 -26.50
C VAL A 299 -32.44 9.34 -27.91
N PRO A 300 -32.39 10.23 -28.94
CA PRO A 300 -32.13 9.82 -30.32
C PRO A 300 -30.77 9.13 -30.46
N GLN A 301 -30.76 7.97 -31.14
CA GLN A 301 -29.53 7.40 -31.67
C GLN A 301 -29.04 8.32 -32.80
N ILE A 302 -27.84 8.88 -32.64
CA ILE A 302 -27.15 9.55 -33.75
C ILE A 302 -26.46 8.45 -34.55
N ALA A 303 -26.91 8.28 -35.79
CA ALA A 303 -26.31 7.38 -36.76
C ALA A 303 -24.91 7.86 -37.15
N ASP A 304 -24.00 6.92 -37.31
CA ASP A 304 -22.73 7.13 -37.96
C ASP A 304 -22.90 7.42 -39.46
N GLU A 305 -21.94 8.20 -39.97
CA GLU A 305 -21.45 8.21 -41.36
C GLU A 305 -22.23 9.02 -42.42
N GLN A 306 -21.61 10.10 -42.92
CA GLN A 306 -20.86 10.09 -44.19
C GLN A 306 -20.31 11.50 -44.52
N ALA A 307 -18.99 11.58 -44.74
CA ALA A 307 -18.38 12.62 -45.58
C ALA A 307 -18.78 12.36 -47.05
N PRO A 308 -18.85 13.38 -47.92
CA PRO A 308 -17.70 14.19 -48.31
C PRO A 308 -17.76 15.67 -47.91
#